data_AF-A0A2J0U6T5-F1
#
_entry.id   AF-A0A2J0U6T5-F1
#
_cell.length_a   1.000
_cell.length_b   1.000
_cell.length_c   1.000
_cell.angle_alpha   90.00
_cell.angle_beta   90.00
_cell.angle_gamma   90.00
#
_symmetry.space_group_name_H-M   'P 1'
#
loop_
_entity.id
_entity.type
_entity.pdbx_description
1 polymer ?
#
loop_
_entity_poly.entity_id
_entity_poly.type
_entity_poly.pdbx_seq_one_letter_code
_entity_poly.pdbx_strand_id
1 'polypeptide(L)'
;MNRIVRRCALSVSLIALAGAAHAGTLSLEHAAEHAASIETRYSMGPGAAVTSFTTQYFANGETLMGWDDQRVLLLCGKVAYLSLPGMKPEVGKLTLEQRQMVAYEAMMAGIGGIAGLAGVTGETLDFSDDGSERHSTGERSWAYGVERYEVITQRLPDGAVRVRALKTETVNKARPSTPDDTFSTDEDQAARLSELAPVGSWTELLIHDGPRQPGADASMSLKGWVPTVEKRAATVGEARTLHDCK
;
A
#
# COMPACT_ATOMS: atom_id res chain seq x y z
N MET A 1 23.16 70.04 -6.83
CA MET A 1 24.18 69.02 -7.13
C MET A 1 23.94 67.84 -6.20
N ASN A 2 23.45 66.71 -6.74
CA ASN A 2 24.14 65.39 -6.77
C ASN A 2 24.69 64.91 -5.41
N ARG A 3 24.54 63.66 -4.94
CA ARG A 3 23.85 62.41 -5.31
C ARG A 3 24.42 61.37 -4.29
N ILE A 4 23.76 60.22 -4.11
CA ILE A 4 24.22 58.97 -3.44
C ILE A 4 23.88 58.91 -1.93
N VAL A 5 23.17 57.95 -1.31
CA VAL A 5 22.20 56.85 -1.63
C VAL A 5 22.41 55.76 -0.55
N ARG A 6 21.34 55.42 0.20
CA ARG A 6 20.99 54.10 0.83
C ARG A 6 21.89 53.58 1.97
N ARG A 7 21.42 52.87 3.03
CA ARG A 7 20.42 51.77 3.20
C ARG A 7 20.29 51.52 4.73
N CYS A 8 19.12 51.44 5.40
CA CYS A 8 18.16 50.32 5.52
C CYS A 8 18.83 48.93 5.53
N ALA A 9 18.58 47.95 6.38
CA ALA A 9 17.49 47.67 7.30
C ALA A 9 17.84 46.40 8.12
N LEU A 10 17.18 46.28 9.27
CA LEU A 10 16.68 45.07 9.94
C LEU A 10 17.46 43.75 9.82
N SER A 11 17.96 43.30 10.97
CA SER A 11 18.18 41.90 11.29
C SER A 11 16.84 41.15 11.33
N VAL A 12 16.50 40.42 10.27
CA VAL A 12 15.44 39.41 10.31
C VAL A 12 16.12 38.07 10.58
N SER A 13 16.07 37.63 11.84
CA SER A 13 16.38 36.24 12.18
C SER A 13 15.24 35.37 11.68
N LEU A 14 15.46 34.68 10.56
CA LEU A 14 14.65 33.55 10.12
C LEU A 14 14.86 32.41 11.13
N ILE A 15 13.95 32.28 12.09
CA ILE A 15 13.73 30.99 12.75
C ILE A 15 12.96 30.15 11.72
N ALA A 16 13.70 29.47 10.85
CA ALA A 16 13.16 28.32 10.18
C ALA A 16 12.94 27.26 11.26
N LEU A 17 11.69 27.07 11.70
CA LEU A 17 11.25 25.84 12.32
C LEU A 17 11.30 24.75 11.24
N ALA A 18 12.51 24.32 10.89
CA ALA A 18 12.70 22.96 10.45
C ALA A 18 12.44 22.14 11.71
N GLY A 19 11.23 21.60 11.85
CA GLY A 19 11.01 20.53 12.82
C GLY A 19 12.07 19.48 12.50
N ALA A 20 13.00 19.25 13.42
CA ALA A 20 13.96 18.17 13.22
C ALA A 20 13.15 16.90 12.95
N ALA A 21 13.38 16.30 11.79
CA ALA A 21 12.86 14.97 11.51
C ALA A 21 13.53 14.04 12.51
N HIS A 22 12.73 13.34 13.32
CA HIS A 22 13.24 12.45 14.34
C HIS A 22 12.94 10.99 13.95
N ALA A 23 13.93 10.14 14.16
CA ALA A 23 13.82 8.70 14.24
C ALA A 23 12.68 8.36 15.20
N GLY A 24 11.96 7.31 14.88
CA GLY A 24 10.77 6.94 15.62
C GLY A 24 10.47 5.47 15.53
N THR A 25 9.38 5.10 16.16
CA THR A 25 8.83 3.76 16.14
C THR A 25 7.47 3.81 15.47
N LEU A 26 7.18 2.80 14.67
CA LEU A 26 5.96 2.65 13.88
C LEU A 26 5.34 1.29 14.14
N SER A 27 4.03 1.24 14.39
CA SER A 27 3.25 0.02 14.19
C SER A 27 2.63 0.09 12.80
N LEU A 28 2.82 -0.93 11.97
CA LEU A 28 2.29 -0.91 10.59
C LEU A 28 0.76 -0.84 10.56
N GLU A 29 0.08 -1.48 11.52
CA GLU A 29 -1.38 -1.42 11.63
C GLU A 29 -1.83 0.00 11.98
N HIS A 30 -1.24 0.61 13.02
CA HIS A 30 -1.56 1.97 13.40
C HIS A 30 -1.24 2.99 12.30
N ALA A 31 -0.09 2.81 11.62
CA ALA A 31 0.30 3.62 10.49
C ALA A 31 -0.74 3.53 9.36
N ALA A 32 -1.24 2.33 9.07
CA ALA A 32 -2.27 2.12 8.08
C ALA A 32 -3.61 2.78 8.43
N GLU A 33 -3.99 2.75 9.70
CA GLU A 33 -5.22 3.39 10.18
C GLU A 33 -5.19 4.92 10.07
N HIS A 34 -4.00 5.53 10.13
CA HIS A 34 -3.83 6.99 10.14
C HIS A 34 -3.23 7.58 8.86
N ALA A 35 -2.72 6.75 7.95
CA ALA A 35 -2.13 7.19 6.70
C ALA A 35 -3.11 8.03 5.86
N ALA A 36 -2.56 9.00 5.14
CA ALA A 36 -3.25 9.69 4.05
C ALA A 36 -3.20 8.85 2.77
N SER A 37 -2.10 8.16 2.52
CA SER A 37 -2.00 7.15 1.46
C SER A 37 -0.94 6.10 1.76
N ILE A 38 -1.14 4.91 1.23
CA ILE A 38 -0.18 3.82 1.23
C ILE A 38 0.05 3.37 -0.21
N GLU A 39 1.31 3.27 -0.60
CA GLU A 39 1.72 2.57 -1.82
C GLU A 39 2.39 1.25 -1.44
N THR A 40 1.82 0.14 -1.89
CA THR A 40 2.44 -1.19 -1.81
C THR A 40 3.14 -1.46 -3.13
N ARG A 41 4.44 -1.72 -3.10
CA ARG A 41 5.22 -2.16 -4.25
C ARG A 41 5.70 -3.58 -4.06
N TYR A 42 5.77 -4.32 -5.16
CA TYR A 42 6.21 -5.70 -5.15
C TYR A 42 7.07 -6.02 -6.37
N SER A 43 8.05 -6.90 -6.19
CA SER A 43 8.84 -7.46 -7.29
C SER A 43 9.20 -8.91 -7.01
N MET A 44 9.16 -9.73 -8.06
CA MET A 44 9.62 -11.12 -8.03
C MET A 44 11.15 -11.25 -7.95
N GLY A 45 11.89 -10.14 -7.96
CA GLY A 45 13.34 -10.11 -7.77
C GLY A 45 14.09 -9.41 -8.88
N PRO A 46 15.43 -9.57 -8.94
CA PRO A 46 16.28 -8.83 -9.88
C PRO A 46 15.80 -8.98 -11.34
N GLY A 47 15.56 -7.85 -12.01
CA GLY A 47 15.11 -7.80 -13.40
C GLY A 47 13.60 -8.03 -13.61
N ALA A 48 12.84 -8.39 -12.58
CA ALA A 48 11.38 -8.44 -12.67
C ALA A 48 10.77 -7.03 -12.61
N ALA A 49 9.65 -6.84 -13.31
CA ALA A 49 8.88 -5.60 -13.22
C ALA A 49 8.40 -5.38 -11.77
N VAL A 50 8.35 -4.11 -11.37
CA VAL A 50 7.76 -3.71 -10.10
C VAL A 50 6.28 -3.44 -10.33
N THR A 51 5.42 -4.11 -9.57
CA THR A 51 4.00 -3.80 -9.52
C THR A 51 3.72 -2.88 -8.34
N SER A 52 2.78 -1.94 -8.51
CA SER A 52 2.41 -0.98 -7.48
C SER A 52 0.89 -0.94 -7.28
N PHE A 53 0.46 -0.92 -6.03
CA PHE A 53 -0.92 -0.71 -5.62
C PHE A 53 -0.99 0.47 -4.65
N THR A 54 -1.75 1.50 -4.99
CA THR A 54 -1.94 2.69 -4.16
C THR A 54 -3.31 2.65 -3.48
N THR A 55 -3.35 2.97 -2.19
CA THR A 55 -4.57 3.23 -1.43
C THR A 55 -4.50 4.64 -0.88
N GLN A 56 -5.43 5.51 -1.28
CA GLN A 56 -5.58 6.86 -0.74
C GLN A 56 -6.81 6.91 0.16
N TYR A 57 -6.64 7.43 1.38
CA TYR A 57 -7.68 7.55 2.38
C TYR A 57 -8.12 9.01 2.51
N PHE A 58 -9.42 9.25 2.45
CA PHE A 58 -10.00 10.58 2.60
C PHE A 58 -10.61 10.77 4.00
N ALA A 59 -10.70 12.02 4.45
CA ALA A 59 -11.21 12.37 5.76
C ALA A 59 -12.70 12.02 5.92
N ASN A 60 -13.47 12.04 4.83
CA ASN A 60 -14.88 11.63 4.81
C ASN A 60 -15.09 10.09 4.71
N GLY A 61 -14.03 9.29 4.87
CA GLY A 61 -14.11 7.83 4.86
C GLY A 61 -14.19 7.21 3.47
N GLU A 62 -13.97 7.98 2.41
CA GLU A 62 -13.75 7.43 1.07
C GLU A 62 -12.36 6.83 0.94
N THR A 63 -12.24 5.89 0.02
CA THR A 63 -10.97 5.26 -0.33
C THR A 63 -10.83 5.18 -1.85
N LEU A 64 -9.72 5.68 -2.39
CA LEU A 64 -9.35 5.48 -3.79
C LEU A 64 -8.20 4.48 -3.86
N MET A 65 -8.45 3.34 -4.48
CA MET A 65 -7.48 2.29 -4.75
C MET A 65 -7.09 2.30 -6.22
N GLY A 66 -5.85 1.96 -6.54
CA GLY A 66 -5.40 1.90 -7.92
C GLY A 66 -4.15 1.08 -8.14
N TRP A 67 -4.05 0.47 -9.32
CA TRP A 67 -2.90 -0.27 -9.81
C TRP A 67 -2.88 -0.15 -11.33
N ASP A 68 -1.69 0.02 -11.92
CA ASP A 68 -1.54 0.34 -13.34
C ASP A 68 -2.47 1.51 -13.78
N ASP A 69 -3.38 1.28 -14.72
CA ASP A 69 -4.43 2.23 -15.15
C ASP A 69 -5.81 1.92 -14.54
N GLN A 70 -5.89 0.93 -13.65
CA GLN A 70 -7.10 0.46 -13.00
C GLN A 70 -7.30 1.13 -11.65
N ARG A 71 -8.56 1.44 -11.32
CA ARG A 71 -8.95 2.16 -10.11
C ARG A 71 -10.28 1.69 -9.55
N VAL A 72 -10.38 1.73 -8.23
CA VAL A 72 -11.62 1.49 -7.47
C VAL A 72 -11.81 2.65 -6.49
N LEU A 73 -12.92 3.35 -6.62
CA LEU A 73 -13.33 4.41 -5.69
C LEU A 73 -14.44 3.88 -4.79
N LEU A 74 -14.11 3.61 -3.53
CA LEU A 74 -15.08 3.25 -2.49
C LEU A 74 -15.62 4.54 -1.87
N LEU A 75 -16.91 4.77 -2.05
CA LEU A 75 -17.63 5.88 -1.44
C LEU A 75 -18.34 5.42 -0.17
N CYS A 76 -18.09 6.15 0.91
CA CYS A 76 -18.89 6.13 2.15
C CYS A 76 -18.95 4.74 2.79
N GLY A 77 -17.91 3.93 2.56
CA GLY A 77 -17.80 2.55 3.02
C GLY A 77 -18.87 1.58 2.47
N LYS A 78 -19.60 1.95 1.42
CA LYS A 78 -20.80 1.19 0.97
C LYS A 78 -20.81 0.84 -0.51
N VAL A 79 -20.42 1.77 -1.36
CA VAL A 79 -20.56 1.63 -2.82
C VAL A 79 -19.22 1.86 -3.48
N ALA A 80 -18.86 1.01 -4.43
CA ALA A 80 -17.65 1.17 -5.19
C ALA A 80 -17.97 1.53 -6.64
N TYR A 81 -17.15 2.41 -7.20
CA TYR A 81 -17.11 2.71 -8.62
C TYR A 81 -15.82 2.13 -9.19
N LEU A 82 -15.94 1.37 -10.28
CA LEU A 82 -14.85 0.60 -10.88
C LEU A 82 -14.45 1.23 -12.22
N SER A 83 -13.18 1.62 -12.35
CA SER A 83 -12.57 1.98 -13.64
C SER A 83 -11.48 0.97 -13.93
N LEU A 84 -11.82 -0.07 -14.71
CA LEU A 84 -10.96 -1.22 -14.94
C LEU A 84 -10.71 -1.42 -16.44
N PRO A 85 -10.02 -0.48 -17.10
CA PRO A 85 -9.62 -0.65 -18.49
C PRO A 85 -8.79 -1.93 -18.68
N GLY A 86 -8.97 -2.57 -19.83
CA GLY A 86 -8.23 -3.81 -20.18
C GLY A 86 -8.68 -5.08 -19.46
N MET A 87 -9.55 -5.00 -18.44
CA MET A 87 -10.06 -6.19 -17.73
C MET A 87 -10.88 -7.11 -18.64
N LYS A 88 -10.76 -8.42 -18.44
CA LYS A 88 -11.52 -9.45 -19.16
C LYS A 88 -12.25 -10.39 -18.19
N PRO A 89 -13.60 -10.55 -18.31
CA PRO A 89 -14.48 -9.77 -19.19
C PRO A 89 -14.53 -8.28 -18.77
N GLU A 90 -14.96 -7.40 -19.67
CA GLU A 90 -15.10 -5.98 -19.35
C GLU A 90 -16.01 -5.77 -18.13
N VAL A 91 -15.65 -4.83 -17.25
CA VAL A 91 -16.36 -4.60 -15.97
C VAL A 91 -17.86 -4.28 -16.16
N GLY A 92 -18.24 -3.65 -17.26
CA GLY A 92 -19.65 -3.37 -17.59
C GLY A 92 -20.49 -4.62 -17.91
N LYS A 93 -19.84 -5.74 -18.27
CA LYS A 93 -20.48 -7.02 -18.59
C LYS A 93 -20.63 -7.93 -17.38
N LEU A 94 -19.97 -7.61 -16.26
CA LEU A 94 -20.10 -8.33 -15.01
C LEU A 94 -21.47 -8.15 -14.38
N THR A 95 -21.92 -9.16 -13.64
CA THR A 95 -23.08 -9.06 -12.72
C THR A 95 -22.75 -8.11 -11.56
N LEU A 96 -23.77 -7.68 -10.81
CA LEU A 96 -23.54 -6.84 -9.62
C LEU A 96 -22.67 -7.54 -8.58
N GLU A 97 -22.94 -8.81 -8.30
CA GLU A 97 -22.16 -9.63 -7.37
C GLU A 97 -20.69 -9.72 -7.80
N GLN A 98 -20.43 -9.97 -9.08
CA GLN A 98 -19.06 -10.01 -9.60
C GLN A 98 -18.34 -8.66 -9.44
N ARG A 99 -19.03 -7.54 -9.65
CA ARG A 99 -18.44 -6.21 -9.43
C ARG A 99 -18.12 -5.96 -7.96
N GLN A 100 -18.98 -6.41 -7.06
CA GLN A 100 -18.74 -6.32 -5.61
C GLN A 100 -17.52 -7.16 -5.21
N MET A 101 -17.37 -8.36 -5.78
CA MET A 101 -16.19 -9.20 -5.57
C MET A 101 -14.91 -8.52 -6.05
N VAL A 102 -14.92 -7.89 -7.23
CA VAL A 102 -13.75 -7.13 -7.71
C VAL A 102 -13.40 -5.95 -6.79
N ALA A 103 -14.41 -5.23 -6.28
CA ALA A 103 -14.17 -4.17 -5.31
C ALA A 103 -13.57 -4.71 -4.00
N TYR A 104 -14.06 -5.86 -3.52
CA TYR A 104 -13.55 -6.53 -2.34
C TYR A 104 -12.11 -7.02 -2.54
N GLU A 105 -11.79 -7.61 -3.69
CA GLU A 105 -10.43 -8.01 -4.05
C GLU A 105 -9.46 -6.83 -4.03
N ALA A 106 -9.86 -5.66 -4.56
CA ALA A 106 -9.05 -4.45 -4.47
C ALA A 106 -8.80 -4.02 -3.01
N MET A 107 -9.82 -4.07 -2.16
CA MET A 107 -9.65 -3.78 -0.72
C MET A 107 -8.69 -4.76 -0.05
N MET A 108 -8.83 -6.05 -0.36
CA MET A 108 -7.96 -7.10 0.19
C MET A 108 -6.52 -6.98 -0.33
N ALA A 109 -6.31 -6.52 -1.56
CA ALA A 109 -4.97 -6.27 -2.09
C ALA A 109 -4.24 -5.17 -1.30
N GLY A 110 -4.95 -4.08 -0.97
CA GLY A 110 -4.41 -3.01 -0.12
C GLY A 110 -4.02 -3.51 1.28
N ILE A 111 -4.93 -4.24 1.95
CA ILE A 111 -4.69 -4.79 3.30
C ILE A 111 -3.62 -5.89 3.28
N GLY A 112 -3.63 -6.75 2.27
CA GLY A 112 -2.74 -7.91 2.15
C GLY A 112 -1.28 -7.52 2.06
N GLY A 113 -0.95 -6.41 1.39
CA GLY A 113 0.41 -5.86 1.37
C GLY A 113 0.91 -5.49 2.76
N ILE A 114 0.05 -4.83 3.56
CA ILE A 114 0.36 -4.38 4.92
C ILE A 114 0.55 -5.59 5.84
N ALA A 115 -0.42 -6.51 5.85
CA ALA A 115 -0.36 -7.73 6.64
C ALA A 115 0.85 -8.61 6.27
N GLY A 116 1.19 -8.66 4.98
CA GLY A 116 2.35 -9.39 4.48
C GLY A 116 3.68 -8.90 5.06
N LEU A 117 3.86 -7.58 5.19
CA LEU A 117 5.03 -7.00 5.86
C LEU A 117 4.95 -7.12 7.38
N ALA A 118 3.79 -6.86 7.99
CA ALA A 118 3.61 -6.99 9.44
C ALA A 118 4.01 -8.38 9.96
N GLY A 119 3.68 -9.44 9.21
CA GLY A 119 4.09 -10.81 9.52
C GLY A 119 5.59 -11.09 9.43
N VAL A 120 6.38 -10.20 8.81
CA VAL A 120 7.85 -10.28 8.72
C VAL A 120 8.51 -9.37 9.76
N THR A 121 7.95 -8.18 9.96
CA THR A 121 8.56 -7.11 10.76
C THR A 121 8.19 -7.14 12.24
N GLY A 122 7.10 -7.82 12.60
CA GLY A 122 6.52 -7.79 13.94
C GLY A 122 5.66 -6.54 14.18
N GLU A 123 5.25 -6.36 15.44
CA GLU A 123 4.26 -5.35 15.86
C GLU A 123 4.76 -3.91 15.75
N THR A 124 6.06 -3.69 15.98
CA THR A 124 6.68 -2.35 15.99
C THR A 124 8.03 -2.36 15.28
N LEU A 125 8.31 -1.26 14.59
CA LEU A 125 9.47 -1.05 13.75
C LEU A 125 10.08 0.31 14.05
N ASP A 126 11.38 0.34 14.31
CA ASP A 126 12.10 1.61 14.33
C ASP A 126 12.44 2.05 12.91
N PHE A 127 12.36 3.36 12.65
CA PHE A 127 12.88 3.98 11.42
C PHE A 127 13.85 5.12 11.78
N SER A 128 14.84 5.33 10.92
CA SER A 128 15.85 6.38 11.05
C SER A 128 15.37 7.73 10.51
N ASP A 129 16.10 8.79 10.87
CA ASP A 129 15.94 10.15 10.32
C ASP A 129 16.01 10.17 8.79
N ASP A 130 15.55 11.27 8.21
CA ASP A 130 15.52 11.52 6.77
C ASP A 130 16.86 11.17 6.09
N GLY A 131 16.79 10.33 5.06
CA GLY A 131 17.95 9.97 4.23
C GLY A 131 18.89 8.94 4.85
N SER A 132 18.64 8.48 6.08
CA SER A 132 19.35 7.34 6.68
C SER A 132 18.52 6.07 6.57
N GLU A 133 19.16 4.92 6.39
CA GLU A 133 18.51 3.61 6.36
C GLU A 133 18.79 2.86 7.65
N ARG A 134 17.77 2.17 8.16
CA ARG A 134 17.92 1.19 9.22
C ARG A 134 17.69 -0.20 8.65
N HIS A 135 18.62 -1.10 8.96
CA HIS A 135 18.56 -2.50 8.54
C HIS A 135 18.24 -3.38 9.74
N SER A 136 17.36 -4.34 9.54
CA SER A 136 17.06 -5.40 10.49
C SER A 136 16.76 -6.70 9.72
N THR A 137 16.50 -7.77 10.44
CA THR A 137 16.12 -9.06 9.87
C THR A 137 14.73 -9.45 10.34
N GLY A 138 13.94 -10.03 9.46
CA GLY A 138 12.63 -10.60 9.77
C GLY A 138 12.55 -12.07 9.35
N GLU A 139 11.70 -12.84 10.03
CA GLU A 139 11.39 -14.21 9.66
C GLU A 139 9.88 -14.41 9.54
N ARG A 140 9.46 -15.25 8.60
CA ARG A 140 8.07 -15.67 8.46
C ARG A 140 8.00 -17.19 8.32
N SER A 141 7.19 -17.82 9.16
CA SER A 141 6.95 -19.27 9.08
C SER A 141 6.16 -19.62 7.83
N TRP A 142 6.49 -20.77 7.24
CA TRP A 142 5.69 -21.43 6.20
C TRP A 142 5.53 -22.91 6.57
N ALA A 143 4.75 -23.65 5.80
CA ALA A 143 4.32 -25.03 6.14
C ALA A 143 5.46 -25.96 6.62
N TYR A 144 6.67 -25.82 6.06
CA TYR A 144 7.79 -26.72 6.33
C TYR A 144 9.07 -26.01 6.80
N GLY A 145 9.00 -24.74 7.21
CA GLY A 145 10.19 -24.04 7.70
C GLY A 145 10.00 -22.53 7.85
N VAL A 146 11.04 -21.77 7.49
CA VAL A 146 11.05 -20.30 7.63
C VAL A 146 11.56 -19.62 6.36
N GLU A 147 10.95 -18.51 6.00
CA GLU A 147 11.48 -17.53 5.06
C GLU A 147 12.22 -16.44 5.85
N ARG A 148 13.40 -16.02 5.37
CA ARG A 148 14.18 -14.93 5.99
C ARG A 148 14.22 -13.71 5.11
N TYR A 149 14.22 -12.56 5.76
CA TYR A 149 14.16 -11.27 5.11
C TYR A 149 15.19 -10.31 5.69
N GLU A 150 15.81 -9.52 4.82
CA GLU A 150 16.38 -8.23 5.21
C GLU A 150 15.25 -7.21 5.18
N VAL A 151 15.12 -6.44 6.27
CA VAL A 151 14.13 -5.39 6.40
C VAL A 151 14.85 -4.05 6.44
N ILE A 152 14.44 -3.13 5.57
CA ILE A 152 14.95 -1.77 5.50
C ILE A 152 13.83 -0.80 5.84
N THR A 153 14.05 0.05 6.84
CA THR A 153 13.14 1.13 7.22
C THR A 153 13.82 2.49 7.07
N GLN A 154 13.07 3.48 6.63
CA GLN A 154 13.58 4.83 6.39
C GLN A 154 12.45 5.85 6.34
N ARG A 155 12.67 7.06 6.87
CA ARG A 155 11.86 8.23 6.50
C ARG A 155 12.43 8.86 5.22
N LEU A 156 11.58 9.03 4.22
CA LEU A 156 11.92 9.63 2.93
C LEU A 156 11.81 11.16 3.00
N PRO A 157 12.49 11.91 2.11
CA PRO A 157 12.48 13.38 2.12
C PRO A 157 11.11 14.04 1.92
N ASP A 158 10.14 13.31 1.35
CA ASP A 158 8.75 13.75 1.21
C ASP A 158 7.90 13.48 2.45
N GLY A 159 8.51 12.96 3.52
CA GLY A 159 7.88 12.64 4.79
C GLY A 159 7.30 11.23 4.87
N ALA A 160 7.29 10.46 3.78
CA ALA A 160 6.80 9.09 3.78
C ALA A 160 7.70 8.17 4.61
N VAL A 161 7.13 7.20 5.31
CA VAL A 161 7.91 6.12 5.93
C VAL A 161 7.93 4.94 4.96
N ARG A 162 9.14 4.56 4.55
CA ARG A 162 9.43 3.37 3.76
C ARG A 162 9.68 2.19 4.68
N VAL A 163 9.02 1.06 4.42
CA VAL A 163 9.32 -0.24 5.00
C VAL A 163 9.45 -1.24 3.87
N ARG A 164 10.61 -1.87 3.72
CA ARG A 164 10.87 -2.85 2.66
C ARG A 164 11.39 -4.14 3.24
N ALA A 165 10.81 -5.26 2.82
CA ALA A 165 11.28 -6.60 3.16
C ALA A 165 11.80 -7.29 1.88
N LEU A 166 13.10 -7.58 1.84
CA LEU A 166 13.77 -8.34 0.79
C LEU A 166 13.97 -9.78 1.26
N LYS A 167 13.43 -10.75 0.54
CA LYS A 167 13.61 -12.16 0.85
C LYS A 167 15.05 -12.58 0.56
N THR A 168 15.76 -13.05 1.58
CA THR A 168 17.17 -13.46 1.50
C THR A 168 17.33 -14.97 1.51
N GLU A 169 16.40 -15.72 2.10
CA GLU A 169 16.49 -17.17 2.20
C GLU A 169 15.11 -17.84 2.31
N THR A 170 15.02 -19.08 1.80
CA THR A 170 13.94 -20.03 2.15
C THR A 170 14.58 -21.25 2.79
N VAL A 171 14.28 -21.50 4.05
CA VAL A 171 14.77 -22.68 4.78
C VAL A 171 13.66 -23.72 4.84
N ASN A 172 13.90 -24.89 4.25
CA ASN A 172 13.06 -26.08 4.43
C ASN A 172 13.66 -26.97 5.53
N LYS A 173 12.85 -27.29 6.55
CA LYS A 173 13.21 -28.14 7.70
C LYS A 173 12.41 -29.44 7.73
N ALA A 174 11.57 -29.71 6.72
CA ALA A 174 10.85 -30.96 6.64
C ALA A 174 11.79 -32.14 6.46
N ARG A 175 11.37 -33.28 7.01
CA ARG A 175 12.05 -34.56 6.81
C ARG A 175 11.50 -35.20 5.54
N PRO A 176 12.31 -36.03 4.86
CA PRO A 176 11.80 -36.89 3.79
C PRO A 176 10.62 -37.72 4.31
N SER A 177 9.60 -37.85 3.48
CA SER A 177 8.44 -38.70 3.73
C SER A 177 8.82 -40.18 3.71
N THR A 178 8.04 -40.98 4.42
CA THR A 178 8.11 -42.44 4.43
C THR A 178 6.99 -43.03 3.56
N PRO A 179 7.10 -44.29 3.08
CA PRO A 179 6.10 -44.89 2.21
C PRO A 179 4.67 -44.97 2.79
N ASP A 180 4.54 -44.91 4.11
CA ASP A 180 3.25 -44.97 4.81
C ASP A 180 2.62 -43.58 5.03
N ASP A 181 3.35 -42.50 4.71
CA ASP A 181 2.85 -41.14 4.88
C ASP A 181 1.83 -40.80 3.78
N THR A 182 0.62 -40.44 4.22
CA THR A 182 -0.48 -40.03 3.34
C THR A 182 -0.67 -38.51 3.26
N PHE A 183 0.13 -37.75 4.03
CA PHE A 183 0.15 -36.29 4.07
C PHE A 183 1.58 -35.79 4.25
N SER A 184 1.88 -34.59 3.75
CA SER A 184 3.23 -34.01 3.81
C SER A 184 4.28 -34.87 3.10
N THR A 185 3.85 -35.50 2.00
CA THR A 185 4.72 -36.26 1.10
C THR A 185 5.79 -35.35 0.50
N ASP A 186 6.86 -35.93 -0.05
CA ASP A 186 7.91 -35.13 -0.73
C ASP A 186 7.32 -34.28 -1.87
N GLU A 187 6.28 -34.78 -2.53
CA GLU A 187 5.53 -34.04 -3.56
C GLU A 187 4.75 -32.87 -2.95
N ASP A 188 4.03 -33.08 -1.83
CA ASP A 188 3.34 -31.99 -1.13
C ASP A 188 4.32 -30.91 -0.66
N GLN A 189 5.48 -31.32 -0.15
CA GLN A 189 6.54 -30.41 0.30
C GLN A 189 7.09 -29.58 -0.85
N ALA A 190 7.36 -30.22 -2.00
CA ALA A 190 7.82 -29.54 -3.20
C ALA A 190 6.75 -28.58 -3.76
N ALA A 191 5.48 -28.99 -3.77
CA ALA A 191 4.36 -28.16 -4.19
C ALA A 191 4.25 -26.89 -3.32
N ARG A 192 4.27 -27.03 -1.99
CA ARG A 192 4.23 -25.88 -1.07
C ARG A 192 5.46 -24.99 -1.18
N LEU A 193 6.64 -25.56 -1.40
CA LEU A 193 7.85 -24.78 -1.63
C LEU A 193 7.73 -23.94 -2.92
N SER A 194 7.09 -24.47 -3.96
CA SER A 194 6.90 -23.78 -5.24
C SER A 194 5.90 -22.62 -5.19
N GLU A 195 5.01 -22.59 -4.19
CA GLU A 195 4.07 -21.49 -3.96
C GLU A 195 4.76 -20.27 -3.33
N LEU A 196 5.95 -20.43 -2.75
CA LEU A 196 6.67 -19.33 -2.11
C LEU A 196 7.33 -18.42 -3.15
N ALA A 197 7.36 -17.11 -2.84
CA ALA A 197 8.09 -16.15 -3.64
C ALA A 197 9.59 -16.53 -3.70
N PRO A 198 10.29 -16.32 -4.82
CA PRO A 198 11.70 -16.68 -4.94
C PRO A 198 12.58 -15.82 -4.03
N VAL A 199 13.77 -16.33 -3.68
CA VAL A 199 14.81 -15.52 -3.03
C VAL A 199 15.17 -14.34 -3.93
N GLY A 200 15.30 -13.15 -3.36
CA GLY A 200 15.49 -11.89 -4.06
C GLY A 200 14.20 -11.12 -4.34
N SER A 201 13.02 -11.75 -4.19
CA SER A 201 11.74 -11.03 -4.19
C SER A 201 11.65 -10.04 -3.04
N TRP A 202 10.89 -8.97 -3.23
CA TRP A 202 10.71 -7.96 -2.18
C TRP A 202 9.33 -7.31 -2.24
N THR A 203 8.87 -6.87 -1.08
CA THR A 203 7.68 -6.05 -0.91
C THR A 203 8.07 -4.77 -0.16
N GLU A 204 7.52 -3.64 -0.57
CA GLU A 204 7.75 -2.32 0.03
C GLU A 204 6.42 -1.64 0.30
N LEU A 205 6.32 -0.97 1.43
CA LEU A 205 5.26 -0.02 1.75
C LEU A 205 5.86 1.38 1.82
N LEU A 206 5.25 2.31 1.12
CA LEU A 206 5.43 3.74 1.33
C LEU A 206 4.19 4.29 2.02
N ILE A 207 4.37 4.71 3.27
CA ILE A 207 3.28 5.18 4.12
C ILE A 207 3.41 6.69 4.22
N HIS A 208 2.47 7.39 3.59
CA HIS A 208 2.39 8.83 3.66
C HIS A 208 1.44 9.22 4.79
N ASP A 209 2.02 9.68 5.89
CA ASP A 209 1.27 10.31 6.97
C ASP A 209 0.92 11.76 6.63
N GLY A 210 -0.10 12.29 7.30
CA GLY A 210 -0.48 13.69 7.16
C GLY A 210 -1.99 13.90 7.11
N PRO A 211 -2.43 15.16 6.96
CA PRO A 211 -3.85 15.46 6.87
C PRO A 211 -4.44 14.80 5.61
N ARG A 212 -5.45 13.95 5.80
CA ARG A 212 -6.24 13.40 4.71
C ARG A 212 -6.93 14.52 3.94
N GLN A 213 -6.99 14.37 2.62
CA GLN A 213 -7.84 15.24 1.82
C GLN A 213 -9.31 15.07 2.24
N PRO A 214 -10.15 16.12 2.17
CA PRO A 214 -11.53 16.04 2.65
C PRO A 214 -12.35 14.92 2.02
N GLY A 215 -12.15 14.67 0.72
CA GLY A 215 -12.85 13.69 -0.10
C GLY A 215 -12.29 13.71 -1.52
N ALA A 216 -12.65 12.72 -2.33
CA ALA A 216 -12.39 12.79 -3.77
C ALA A 216 -13.03 14.06 -4.39
N ASP A 217 -12.46 14.58 -5.47
CA ASP A 217 -13.00 15.77 -6.13
C ASP A 217 -14.46 15.54 -6.54
N ALA A 218 -15.39 16.35 -6.02
CA ALA A 218 -16.81 16.22 -6.30
C ALA A 218 -17.14 16.39 -7.79
N SER A 219 -16.32 17.16 -8.52
CA SER A 219 -16.46 17.40 -9.95
C SER A 219 -15.86 16.29 -10.82
N MET A 220 -15.14 15.32 -10.22
CA MET A 220 -14.57 14.19 -10.92
C MET A 220 -15.67 13.43 -11.69
N SER A 221 -15.48 13.35 -13.00
CA SER A 221 -16.36 12.61 -13.89
C SER A 221 -16.27 11.11 -13.63
N LEU A 222 -17.42 10.47 -13.48
CA LEU A 222 -17.59 9.02 -13.40
C LEU A 222 -17.92 8.38 -14.76
N LYS A 223 -17.76 9.13 -15.86
CA LYS A 223 -17.87 8.56 -17.20
C LYS A 223 -16.89 7.41 -17.38
N GLY A 224 -17.39 6.25 -17.79
CA GLY A 224 -16.59 5.03 -17.95
C GLY A 224 -16.37 4.23 -16.66
N TRP A 225 -16.78 4.77 -15.51
CA TRP A 225 -16.79 4.03 -14.25
C TRP A 225 -18.08 3.21 -14.15
N VAL A 226 -17.97 2.00 -13.61
CA VAL A 226 -19.09 1.07 -13.42
C VAL A 226 -19.35 0.89 -11.93
N PRO A 227 -20.55 1.24 -11.42
CA PRO A 227 -20.87 1.05 -10.01
C PRO A 227 -21.12 -0.41 -9.65
N THR A 228 -20.87 -0.74 -8.39
CA THR A 228 -21.24 -2.02 -7.75
C THR A 228 -22.71 -2.10 -7.32
N VAL A 229 -23.51 -1.10 -7.73
CA VAL A 229 -24.96 -0.98 -7.50
C VAL A 229 -25.67 -0.63 -8.81
N GLU A 230 -26.99 -0.74 -8.84
CA GLU A 230 -27.77 -0.47 -10.06
C GLU A 230 -27.75 1.00 -10.47
N LYS A 231 -27.85 1.89 -9.48
CA LYS A 231 -27.94 3.34 -9.72
C LYS A 231 -26.58 3.89 -10.18
N ARG A 232 -26.61 4.75 -11.19
CA ARG A 232 -25.43 5.41 -11.77
C ARG A 232 -25.46 6.91 -11.44
N ALA A 233 -24.29 7.50 -11.38
CA ALA A 233 -24.08 8.94 -11.22
C ALA A 233 -23.08 9.41 -12.28
N ALA A 234 -23.18 10.65 -12.73
CA ALA A 234 -22.24 11.23 -13.70
C ALA A 234 -20.97 11.77 -13.02
N THR A 235 -21.05 12.16 -11.75
CA THR A 235 -19.94 12.72 -10.97
C THR A 235 -19.86 12.13 -9.57
N VAL A 236 -18.72 12.28 -8.90
CA VAL A 236 -18.54 11.87 -7.49
C VAL A 236 -19.52 12.62 -6.57
N GLY A 237 -19.73 13.92 -6.77
CA GLY A 237 -20.68 14.70 -5.97
C GLY A 237 -22.13 14.21 -6.10
N GLU A 238 -22.54 13.86 -7.32
CA GLU A 238 -23.85 13.23 -7.55
C GLU A 238 -23.92 11.85 -6.92
N ALA A 239 -22.87 11.03 -7.02
CA ALA A 239 -22.81 9.71 -6.39
C ALA A 239 -22.96 9.82 -4.87
N ARG A 240 -22.30 10.79 -4.23
CA ARG A 240 -22.47 11.05 -2.80
C ARG A 240 -23.92 11.34 -2.43
N THR A 241 -24.58 12.20 -3.20
CA THR A 241 -25.97 12.57 -2.96
C THR A 241 -26.91 11.38 -3.16
N LEU A 242 -26.65 10.57 -4.19
CA LEU A 242 -27.44 9.40 -4.56
C LEU A 242 -27.42 8.28 -3.51
N HIS A 243 -26.31 8.17 -2.77
CA HIS A 243 -26.05 7.11 -1.80
C HIS A 243 -26.07 7.60 -0.34
N ASP A 244 -26.62 8.79 -0.11
CA ASP A 244 -26.75 9.42 1.22
C ASP A 244 -25.43 9.44 2.01
N CYS A 245 -24.36 9.77 1.32
CA CYS A 245 -23.05 10.01 1.91
C CYS A 245 -23.07 11.26 2.77
N LYS A 246 -22.57 11.14 4.01
CA LYS A 246 -22.47 12.26 4.96
C LYS A 246 -21.23 13.10 4.71
#